data_AF-A0A957JRS4-F1
#
_entry.id   AF-A0A957JRS4-F1
#
_cell.length_a   1.000
_cell.length_b   1.000
_cell.length_c   1.000
_cell.angle_alpha   90.00
_cell.angle_beta   90.00
_cell.angle_gamma   90.00
#
_symmetry.space_group_name_H-M   'P 1'
#
loop_
_entity.id
_entity.type
_entity.pdbx_description
1 polymer ?
#
loop_
_entity_poly.entity_id
_entity_poly.type
_entity_poly.pdbx_seq_one_letter_code
_entity_poly.pdbx_strand_id
1 'polypeptide(L)'
;MDNYICVTCGVQFAATNEPPTHCPICEDERQYVRPEGQRWTTLAVLREAHHNELTEWEPGLWGIQTVPKFAIGQRPLIIQSPGGNILWDCH
;
A
#
# COMPACT_ATOMS: atom_id res chain seq x y z
N MET A 1 -16.38 -8.85 -8.89
CA MET A 1 -15.48 -9.23 -7.78
C MET A 1 -14.28 -8.31 -7.83
N ASP A 2 -13.93 -7.71 -6.71
CA ASP A 2 -12.87 -6.71 -6.60
C ASP A 2 -11.87 -7.10 -5.51
N ASN A 3 -10.60 -6.76 -5.73
CA ASN A 3 -9.60 -6.81 -4.67
C ASN A 3 -9.74 -5.54 -3.83
N TYR A 4 -10.28 -5.69 -2.62
CA TYR A 4 -10.46 -4.58 -1.70
C TYR A 4 -9.18 -4.25 -0.95
N ILE A 5 -8.92 -2.96 -0.79
CA ILE A 5 -7.75 -2.41 -0.11
C ILE A 5 -8.25 -1.68 1.13
N CYS A 6 -7.69 -2.01 2.29
CA CYS A 6 -8.00 -1.27 3.52
C CYS A 6 -7.44 0.15 3.42
N VAL A 7 -8.29 1.16 3.56
CA VAL A 7 -7.86 2.57 3.47
C VAL A 7 -6.93 2.95 4.64
N THR A 8 -6.88 2.15 5.72
CA THR A 8 -6.10 2.45 6.92
C THR A 8 -4.67 1.95 6.78
N CYS A 9 -4.50 0.63 6.60
CA CYS A 9 -3.19 0.00 6.53
C CYS A 9 -2.68 -0.25 5.11
N GLY A 10 -3.55 -0.18 4.09
CA GLY A 10 -3.16 -0.37 2.70
C GLY A 10 -3.08 -1.82 2.25
N VAL A 11 -3.34 -2.79 3.13
CA VAL A 11 -3.34 -4.22 2.76
C VAL A 11 -4.45 -4.52 1.75
N GLN A 12 -4.13 -5.32 0.74
CA GLN A 12 -5.06 -5.79 -0.27
C GLN A 12 -5.51 -7.23 0.05
N PHE A 13 -6.81 -7.47 -0.06
CA PHE A 13 -7.41 -8.80 0.10
C PHE A 13 -7.74 -9.44 -1.26
N ALA A 14 -7.92 -10.76 -1.24
CA ALA A 14 -8.36 -11.51 -2.42
C ALA A 14 -9.73 -11.03 -2.92
N ALA A 15 -10.00 -11.26 -4.20
CA ALA A 15 -11.20 -10.74 -4.85
C ALA A 15 -12.49 -11.33 -4.27
N THR A 16 -13.43 -10.46 -3.93
CA THR A 16 -14.77 -10.81 -3.40
C THR A 16 -15.85 -9.95 -4.04
N ASN A 17 -17.13 -10.32 -3.91
CA ASN A 17 -18.24 -9.50 -4.40
C ASN A 17 -18.53 -8.29 -3.50
N GLU A 18 -18.18 -8.40 -2.22
CA GLU A 18 -18.41 -7.39 -1.19
C GLU A 18 -17.11 -7.19 -0.41
N PRO A 19 -16.89 -5.99 0.17
CA PRO A 19 -15.70 -5.75 0.98
C PRO A 19 -15.63 -6.68 2.19
N PRO A 20 -14.42 -7.03 2.68
CA PRO A 20 -14.29 -7.79 3.91
C PRO A 20 -14.99 -7.10 5.07
N THR A 21 -15.58 -7.89 5.97
CA THR A 21 -16.25 -7.35 7.17
C THR A 21 -15.25 -6.68 8.11
N HIS A 22 -14.03 -7.25 8.19
CA HIS A 22 -12.97 -6.81 9.09
C HIS A 22 -11.59 -6.89 8.43
N CYS A 23 -10.72 -5.94 8.74
CA CYS A 23 -9.30 -5.95 8.41
C CYS A 23 -8.51 -6.50 9.62
N PRO A 24 -8.06 -7.77 9.59
CA PRO A 24 -7.32 -8.37 10.71
C PRO A 24 -6.02 -7.64 11.04
N ILE A 25 -5.41 -6.96 10.06
CA ILE A 25 -4.20 -6.15 10.30
C ILE A 25 -4.50 -4.93 11.17
N CYS A 26 -5.65 -4.28 11.00
CA CYS A 26 -6.03 -3.11 11.81
C CYS A 26 -6.60 -3.49 13.18
N GLU A 27 -7.11 -4.71 13.32
CA GLU A 27 -7.61 -5.26 14.59
C GLU A 27 -6.52 -5.92 15.44
N ASP A 28 -5.35 -6.17 14.84
CA ASP A 28 -4.16 -6.54 15.59
C ASP A 28 -3.82 -5.42 16.60
N GLU A 29 -3.49 -5.81 17.83
CA GLU A 29 -3.20 -4.90 18.95
C GLU A 29 -2.04 -3.92 18.68
N ARG A 30 -1.18 -4.23 17.71
CA ARG A 30 -0.05 -3.38 17.28
C ARG A 30 -0.49 -2.29 16.32
N GLN A 31 -1.75 -2.29 15.90
CA GLN A 31 -2.38 -1.32 15.03
C GLN A 31 -3.63 -0.74 15.70
N TYR A 32 -4.34 0.12 14.97
CA TYR A 32 -5.60 0.68 15.44
C TYR A 32 -6.61 0.79 14.31
N VAL A 33 -7.89 0.67 14.68
CA VAL A 33 -9.01 1.03 13.81
C VAL A 33 -9.27 2.52 13.93
N ARG A 34 -9.48 3.21 12.80
CA ARG A 34 -9.80 4.64 12.82
C ARG A 34 -11.14 4.90 13.52
N PRO A 35 -11.33 6.09 14.15
CA PRO A 35 -12.59 6.42 14.82
C PRO A 35 -13.83 6.29 13.93
N GLU A 36 -13.68 6.54 12.63
CA GLU A 36 -14.75 6.43 11.64
C GLU A 36 -15.00 4.99 11.15
N GLY A 37 -14.36 4.01 11.78
CA GLY A 37 -14.42 2.59 11.42
C GLY A 37 -13.48 2.20 10.27
N GLN A 38 -13.62 0.95 9.82
CA GLN A 38 -12.88 0.44 8.69
C GLN A 38 -13.52 0.88 7.37
N ARG A 39 -12.67 1.22 6.40
CA ARG A 39 -13.08 1.65 5.06
C ARG A 39 -12.27 0.90 4.01
N TRP A 40 -12.91 0.71 2.87
CA TRP A 40 -12.41 -0.09 1.76
C TRP A 40 -12.37 0.75 0.48
N THR A 41 -11.36 0.50 -0.34
CA THR A 41 -11.22 1.04 -1.69
C THR A 41 -10.76 -0.06 -2.63
N THR A 42 -10.56 0.25 -3.91
CA THR A 42 -9.97 -0.65 -4.90
C THR A 42 -8.83 0.04 -5.62
N LEU A 43 -8.00 -0.72 -6.33
CA LEU A 43 -6.93 -0.13 -7.15
C LEU A 43 -7.48 0.79 -8.25
N ALA A 44 -8.67 0.49 -8.79
CA ALA A 44 -9.32 1.32 -9.80
C ALA A 44 -9.64 2.72 -9.24
N VAL A 45 -10.28 2.77 -8.07
CA VAL A 45 -10.62 4.02 -7.38
C VAL A 45 -9.37 4.78 -6.96
N LEU A 46 -8.32 4.10 -6.46
CA LEU A 46 -7.09 4.76 -6.07
C LEU A 46 -6.41 5.48 -7.25
N ARG A 47 -6.40 4.86 -8.43
CA ARG A 47 -5.79 5.43 -9.65
C ARG A 47 -6.47 6.69 -10.16
N GLU A 48 -7.68 6.99 -9.71
CA GLU A 48 -8.38 8.23 -10.08
C GLU A 48 -7.72 9.48 -9.46
N ALA A 49 -7.06 9.32 -8.30
CA ALA A 49 -6.51 10.43 -7.53
C ALA A 49 -5.08 10.21 -7.02
N HIS A 50 -4.49 9.04 -7.24
CA HIS A 50 -3.14 8.69 -6.78
C HIS A 50 -2.29 8.15 -7.93
N HIS A 51 -1.00 8.45 -7.88
CA HIS A 51 0.04 7.88 -8.74
C HIS A 51 1.25 7.49 -7.90
N ASN A 52 2.17 6.73 -8.50
CA ASN A 52 3.46 6.44 -7.88
C ASN A 52 4.53 7.38 -8.43
N GLU A 53 5.29 7.99 -7.52
CA GLU A 53 6.49 8.74 -7.84
C GLU A 53 7.72 7.89 -7.52
N LEU A 54 8.72 7.98 -8.40
CA LEU A 54 10.02 7.35 -8.21
C LEU A 54 11.05 8.45 -7.98
N THR A 55 11.83 8.32 -6.92
CA THR A 55 12.90 9.27 -6.60
C THR A 55 14.19 8.52 -6.38
N GLU A 56 15.23 8.87 -7.12
CA GLU A 56 16.59 8.38 -6.87
C GLU A 56 17.19 9.15 -5.69
N TRP A 57 17.58 8.44 -4.65
CA TRP A 57 18.15 9.03 -3.43
C TRP A 57 19.67 9.00 -3.44
N GLU A 58 20.22 7.91 -3.98
CA GLU A 58 21.63 7.69 -4.25
C GLU A 58 21.74 6.94 -5.58
N PRO A 59 22.89 6.95 -6.28
CA PRO A 59 23.04 6.21 -7.53
C PRO A 59 22.61 4.73 -7.40
N GLY A 60 21.54 4.36 -8.11
CA GLY A 60 20.97 3.01 -8.08
C GLY A 60 20.08 2.69 -6.88
N LEU A 61 19.80 3.64 -5.99
CA LEU A 61 18.84 3.53 -4.88
C LEU A 61 17.61 4.39 -5.16
N TRP A 62 16.49 3.73 -5.44
CA TRP A 62 15.23 4.38 -5.80
C TRP A 62 14.18 4.14 -4.73
N GLY A 63 13.49 5.19 -4.29
CA GLY A 63 12.26 5.08 -3.51
C GLY A 63 11.03 5.14 -4.40
N ILE A 64 10.04 4.31 -4.12
CA ILE A 64 8.71 4.36 -4.73
C ILE A 64 7.73 4.88 -3.69
N GLN A 65 7.01 5.95 -4.01
CA GLN A 65 6.02 6.52 -3.11
C GLN A 65 4.68 6.73 -3.82
N THR A 66 3.59 6.30 -3.20
CA THR A 66 2.24 6.68 -3.66
C THR A 66 1.93 8.11 -3.21
N VAL A 67 1.50 8.94 -4.16
CA VAL A 67 1.19 10.36 -3.97
C VAL A 67 -0.23 10.63 -4.50
N PRO A 68 -1.12 11.28 -3.72
CA PRO A 68 -0.96 11.70 -2.31
C PRO A 68 -0.69 10.54 -1.34
N LYS A 69 -0.25 10.84 -0.11
CA LYS A 69 0.04 9.79 0.90
C LYS A 69 -1.20 8.92 1.12
N PHE A 70 -1.06 7.63 0.87
CA PHE A 70 -2.10 6.63 1.10
C PHE A 70 -1.76 5.71 2.28
N ALA A 71 -2.78 5.35 3.07
CA ALA A 71 -2.66 4.44 4.20
C ALA A 71 -1.51 4.80 5.16
N ILE A 72 -0.70 3.81 5.57
CA ILE A 72 0.48 4.03 6.43
C ILE A 72 1.60 4.80 5.73
N GLY A 73 1.52 4.97 4.40
CA GLY A 73 2.56 5.61 3.58
C GLY A 73 3.78 4.72 3.39
N GLN A 74 3.56 3.46 3.02
CA GLN A 74 4.65 2.57 2.62
C GLN A 74 5.51 3.21 1.53
N ARG A 75 6.81 2.93 1.58
CA ARG A 75 7.79 3.41 0.60
C ARG A 75 8.80 2.32 0.28
N PRO A 76 8.45 1.39 -0.63
CA PRO A 76 9.37 0.39 -1.12
C PRO A 76 10.63 1.02 -1.73
N LEU A 77 11.77 0.35 -1.56
CA LEU A 77 13.05 0.77 -2.14
C LEU A 77 13.53 -0.24 -3.18
N ILE A 78 14.01 0.24 -4.32
CA ILE A 78 14.73 -0.58 -5.30
C ILE A 78 16.22 -0.27 -5.19
N ILE A 79 17.02 -1.31 -4.97
CA ILE A 79 18.47 -1.25 -5.00
C ILE A 79 18.92 -1.95 -6.29
N GLN A 80 19.58 -1.22 -7.17
CA GLN A 80 20.08 -1.73 -8.45
C GLN A 80 21.54 -2.15 -8.33
N SER A 81 21.88 -3.30 -8.89
CA SER A 81 23.26 -3.78 -8.99
C SER A 81 23.47 -4.57 -10.28
N PRO A 82 24.72 -4.74 -10.75
CA PRO A 82 25.01 -5.54 -11.93
C PRO A 82 24.55 -7.01 -11.82
N GLY A 83 24.42 -7.54 -10.61
CA GLY A 83 23.95 -8.91 -10.34
C GLY A 83 22.42 -9.05 -10.25
N GLY A 84 21.68 -7.95 -10.36
CA GLY A 84 20.22 -7.91 -10.23
C GLY A 84 19.75 -6.80 -9.30
N ASN A 85 18.42 -6.64 -9.22
CA ASN A 85 17.78 -5.62 -8.40
C ASN A 85 17.13 -6.27 -7.17
N ILE A 86 17.21 -5.59 -6.04
CA ILE A 86 16.50 -5.95 -4.81
C ILE A 86 15.37 -4.95 -4.61
N LEU A 87 14.15 -5.46 -4.41
CA LEU A 87 13.03 -4.67 -3.93
C LEU A 87 12.88 -4.92 -2.43
N TRP A 88 12.98 -3.87 -1.63
CA TRP A 88 13.02 -3.88 -0.18
C TRP A 88 11.82 -3.14 0.42
N ASP A 89 11.38 -3.58 1.61
CA ASP A 89 10.24 -3.02 2.36
C ASP A 89 8.90 -3.10 1.60
N CYS A 90 8.57 -4.31 1.12
CA CYS A 90 7.27 -4.64 0.53
C CYS A 90 6.53 -5.62 1.45
N HIS A 91 5.56 -5.10 2.19
CA HIS A 91 4.66 -5.89 3.04
C HIS A 91 3.25 -5.90 2.47
#